data_AF-A0A956JEM0-F1
#
_entry.id   AF-A0A956JEM0-F1
#
_cell.length_a   1.000
_cell.length_b   1.000
_cell.length_c   1.000
_cell.angle_alpha   90.00
_cell.angle_beta   90.00
_cell.angle_gamma   90.00
#
_symmetry.space_group_name_H-M   'P 1'
#
loop_
_entity.id
_entity.type
_entity.pdbx_description
1 polymer ?
#
loop_
_entity_poly.entity_id
_entity_poly.type
_entity_poly.pdbx_seq_one_letter_code
_entity_poly.pdbx_strand_id
1 'polypeptide(L)'
;MEVAYPRLSFDLARDSFVVWLRWVSLERPPSPDAPPAQGIRVELKLNRNTVLGPTIVYRRDLEAPVYLRANRMRTIESVEAARGVLDLQLIIHGSIANAPFAALYHLRDYEGEAIDTAAIPATPLLQIQPSTPGDQWHVAGQANLRVALTVEGHAPHRLPVLN
;
A
#
# COMPACT_ATOMS: atom_id res chain seq x y z
N MET A 1 -20.00 -25.56 2.14
CA MET A 1 -19.82 -24.21 2.73
C MET A 1 -19.12 -23.39 1.65
N GLU A 2 -19.79 -22.38 1.11
CA GLU A 2 -19.22 -21.52 0.06
C GLU A 2 -18.29 -20.48 0.71
N VAL A 3 -17.10 -20.26 0.14
CA VAL A 3 -16.12 -19.31 0.70
C VAL A 3 -16.57 -17.89 0.32
N ALA A 4 -17.02 -17.12 1.30
CA ALA A 4 -17.37 -15.72 1.12
C ALA A 4 -16.16 -14.81 1.34
N TYR A 5 -15.78 -14.03 0.32
CA TYR A 5 -14.76 -12.99 0.43
C TYR A 5 -15.40 -11.60 0.60
N PRO A 6 -14.70 -10.65 1.26
CA PRO A 6 -15.07 -9.24 1.21
C PRO A 6 -15.16 -8.76 -0.23
N ARG A 7 -16.11 -7.87 -0.53
CA ARG A 7 -16.31 -7.32 -1.87
C ARG A 7 -15.57 -6.00 -2.03
N LEU A 8 -14.89 -5.85 -3.17
CA LEU A 8 -14.24 -4.61 -3.58
C LEU A 8 -14.74 -4.25 -4.98
N SER A 9 -15.33 -3.06 -5.11
CA SER A 9 -15.62 -2.46 -6.42
C SER A 9 -14.49 -1.51 -6.80
N PHE A 10 -13.96 -1.65 -8.00
CA PHE A 10 -12.83 -0.83 -8.48
C PHE A 10 -13.16 -0.21 -9.84
N ASP A 11 -13.10 1.12 -9.91
CA ASP A 11 -13.25 1.88 -11.16
C ASP A 11 -11.88 2.15 -11.79
N LEU A 12 -11.63 1.59 -12.98
CA LEU A 12 -10.33 1.71 -13.67
C LEU A 12 -9.96 3.17 -14.05
N ALA A 13 -10.95 4.03 -14.18
CA ALA A 13 -10.77 5.43 -14.55
C ALA A 13 -10.56 6.33 -13.32
N ARG A 14 -11.02 5.94 -12.14
CA ARG A 14 -11.07 6.84 -10.97
C ARG A 14 -10.42 6.31 -9.71
N ASP A 15 -10.28 5.01 -9.56
CA ASP A 15 -9.84 4.45 -8.29
C ASP A 15 -8.33 4.21 -8.26
N SER A 16 -7.78 4.25 -7.05
CA SER A 16 -6.35 4.10 -6.79
C SER A 16 -6.12 3.37 -5.47
N PHE A 17 -4.95 2.72 -5.37
CA PHE A 17 -4.43 2.20 -4.11
C PHE A 17 -3.36 3.13 -3.57
N VAL A 18 -3.49 3.48 -2.30
CA VAL A 18 -2.50 4.31 -1.60
C VAL A 18 -2.06 3.61 -0.33
N VAL A 19 -0.75 3.57 -0.13
CA VAL A 19 -0.14 3.09 1.09
C VAL A 19 0.21 4.28 1.96
N TRP A 20 -0.43 4.34 3.11
CA TRP A 20 -0.10 5.27 4.18
C TRP A 20 1.03 4.70 5.03
N LEU A 21 2.06 5.50 5.28
CA LEU A 21 3.21 5.17 6.09
C LEU A 21 3.40 6.21 7.18
N ARG A 22 3.67 5.75 8.40
CA ARG A 22 4.01 6.62 9.52
C ARG A 22 5.01 5.95 10.43
N TRP A 23 5.91 6.75 11.00
CA TRP A 23 6.73 6.30 12.12
C TRP A 23 6.01 6.55 13.45
N VAL A 24 5.83 5.52 14.28
CA VAL A 24 5.08 5.62 15.55
C VAL A 24 5.94 5.21 16.76
N SER A 25 7.28 5.17 16.63
CA SER A 25 8.14 4.87 17.79
C SER A 25 7.92 5.87 18.92
N LEU A 26 7.78 5.34 20.14
CA LEU A 26 7.76 6.11 21.38
C LEU A 26 9.17 6.48 21.86
N GLU A 27 10.23 5.92 21.26
CA GLU A 27 11.61 6.19 21.63
C GLU A 27 12.26 7.22 20.68
N ARG A 28 12.83 8.29 21.28
CA ARG A 28 13.65 9.26 20.57
C ARG A 28 14.83 8.54 19.91
N PRO A 29 15.21 8.89 18.66
CA PRO A 29 16.43 8.34 18.08
C PRO A 29 17.62 8.64 19.00
N PRO A 30 18.66 7.79 19.02
CA PRO A 30 19.82 7.96 19.89
C PRO A 30 20.54 9.31 19.72
N SER A 31 20.27 10.05 18.63
CA SER A 31 20.60 11.47 18.52
C SER A 31 19.55 12.22 17.67
N PRO A 32 19.07 13.40 18.11
CA PRO A 32 18.27 14.33 17.29
C PRO A 32 19.05 14.92 16.10
N ASP A 33 20.38 14.98 16.22
CA ASP A 33 21.26 15.68 15.26
C ASP A 33 21.80 14.76 14.15
N ALA A 34 21.50 13.46 14.23
CA ALA A 34 21.86 12.46 13.23
C ALA A 34 20.72 11.44 13.09
N PRO A 35 19.69 11.71 12.26
CA PRO A 35 18.64 10.72 12.03
C PRO A 35 19.31 9.46 11.48
N PRO A 36 19.03 8.27 12.06
CA PRO A 36 19.68 7.06 11.60
C PRO A 36 19.37 6.84 10.12
N ALA A 37 20.31 6.30 9.35
CA ALA A 37 20.14 5.87 7.94
C ALA A 37 19.08 4.74 7.76
N GLN A 38 18.18 4.60 8.73
CA GLN A 38 17.10 3.64 8.79
C GLN A 38 15.91 4.17 7.99
N GLY A 39 15.34 3.29 7.18
CA GLY A 39 14.12 3.55 6.44
C GLY A 39 13.24 2.32 6.40
N ILE A 40 11.99 2.52 5.99
CA ILE A 40 11.03 1.47 5.71
C ILE A 40 11.08 1.24 4.20
N ARG A 41 11.39 0.02 3.79
CA ARG A 41 11.13 -0.44 2.43
C ARG A 41 9.73 -1.02 2.38
N VAL A 42 8.86 -0.42 1.59
CA VAL A 42 7.49 -0.91 1.40
C VAL A 42 7.29 -1.47 0.00
N GLU A 43 6.42 -2.46 -0.12
CA GLU A 43 5.99 -3.03 -1.40
C GLU A 43 4.48 -3.35 -1.36
N LEU A 44 3.78 -3.10 -2.46
CA LEU A 44 2.40 -3.55 -2.65
C LEU A 44 2.32 -4.44 -3.88
N LYS A 45 1.73 -5.62 -3.71
CA LYS A 45 1.45 -6.57 -4.78
C LYS A 45 -0.04 -6.84 -4.93
N LEU A 46 -0.47 -6.96 -6.18
CA LEU A 46 -1.79 -7.41 -6.60
C LEU A 46 -1.63 -8.69 -7.42
N ASN A 47 -2.23 -9.81 -6.99
CA ASN A 47 -2.06 -11.12 -7.66
C ASN A 47 -0.59 -11.45 -7.95
N ARG A 48 0.30 -11.12 -6.99
CA ARG A 48 1.77 -11.25 -7.07
C ARG A 48 2.49 -10.28 -8.01
N ASN A 49 1.78 -9.42 -8.74
CA ASN A 49 2.36 -8.36 -9.53
C ASN A 49 2.65 -7.14 -8.66
N THR A 50 3.87 -6.64 -8.70
CA THR A 50 4.28 -5.45 -7.96
C THR A 50 3.66 -4.20 -8.59
N VAL A 51 2.79 -3.51 -7.83
CA VAL A 51 2.15 -2.25 -8.24
C VAL A 51 2.71 -1.04 -7.50
N LEU A 52 3.26 -1.24 -6.30
CA LEU A 52 4.18 -0.30 -5.67
C LEU A 52 5.50 -1.06 -5.45
N GLY A 53 6.54 -0.65 -6.17
CA GLY A 53 7.86 -1.25 -6.08
C GLY A 53 8.50 -1.08 -4.70
N PRO A 54 9.62 -1.77 -4.43
CA PRO A 54 10.37 -1.61 -3.19
C PRO A 54 10.79 -0.14 -3.02
N THR A 55 10.02 0.59 -2.22
CA THR A 55 10.17 2.04 -2.04
C THR A 55 10.70 2.27 -0.64
N ILE A 56 11.86 2.89 -0.53
CA ILE A 56 12.49 3.20 0.76
C ILE A 56 12.07 4.60 1.17
N VAL A 57 11.40 4.72 2.31
CA VAL A 57 11.12 6.01 2.96
C VAL A 57 11.94 6.08 4.23
N TYR A 58 12.78 7.11 4.35
CA TYR A 58 13.66 7.28 5.50
C TYR A 58 12.91 7.84 6.70
N ARG A 59 13.39 7.52 7.91
CA ARG A 59 12.77 7.95 9.17
C ARG A 59 12.50 9.46 9.25
N ARG A 60 13.43 10.30 8.77
CA ARG A 60 13.28 11.77 8.77
C ARG A 60 12.06 12.26 7.97
N ASP A 61 11.67 11.50 6.95
CA ASP A 61 10.58 11.85 6.03
C ASP A 61 9.24 11.30 6.54
N LEU A 62 9.24 10.54 7.64
CA LEU A 62 8.07 9.85 8.22
C LEU A 62 7.54 10.46 9.52
N GLU A 63 8.12 11.58 9.97
CA GLU A 63 7.56 12.37 11.08
C GLU A 63 6.16 12.88 10.73
N ALA A 64 6.00 13.40 9.51
CA ALA A 64 4.71 13.57 8.87
C ALA A 64 4.29 12.26 8.18
N PRO A 65 3.00 11.91 8.16
CA PRO A 65 2.57 10.73 7.44
C PRO A 65 2.81 10.86 5.93
N VAL A 66 3.37 9.82 5.33
CA VAL A 66 3.67 9.75 3.90
C VAL A 66 2.64 8.87 3.24
N TYR A 67 2.19 9.27 2.07
CA TYR A 67 1.30 8.47 1.24
C TYR A 67 2.02 8.12 -0.05
N LEU A 68 2.04 6.83 -0.38
CA LEU A 68 2.64 6.32 -1.59
C LEU A 68 1.56 5.74 -2.47
N ARG A 69 1.39 6.34 -3.65
CA ARG A 69 0.42 5.88 -4.64
C ARG A 69 0.98 4.69 -5.41
N ALA A 70 0.17 3.65 -5.57
CA ALA A 70 0.50 2.55 -6.47
C ALA A 70 0.59 3.06 -7.91
N ASN A 71 1.44 2.43 -8.72
CA ASN A 71 1.53 2.74 -10.13
C ASN A 71 0.19 2.43 -10.81
N ARG A 72 -0.41 3.46 -11.41
CA ARG A 72 -1.74 3.38 -12.01
C ARG A 72 -1.81 2.35 -13.13
N MET A 73 -0.87 2.38 -14.07
CA MET A 73 -0.87 1.45 -15.20
C MET A 73 -0.75 0.00 -14.74
N ARG A 74 0.20 -0.29 -13.83
CA ARG A 74 0.38 -1.62 -13.25
C ARG A 74 -0.84 -2.08 -12.45
N THR A 75 -1.50 -1.15 -11.77
CA THR A 75 -2.73 -1.43 -11.02
C THR A 75 -3.86 -1.81 -11.96
N ILE A 76 -4.11 -1.02 -13.01
CA ILE A 76 -5.12 -1.30 -14.03
C ILE A 76 -4.86 -2.67 -14.66
N GLU A 77 -3.64 -2.93 -15.13
CA GLU A 77 -3.24 -4.23 -15.71
C GLU A 77 -3.55 -5.40 -14.76
N SER A 78 -3.23 -5.24 -13.47
CA SER A 78 -3.43 -6.29 -12.46
C SER A 78 -4.89 -6.51 -12.09
N VAL A 79 -5.68 -5.43 -12.04
CA VAL A 79 -7.12 -5.45 -11.73
C VAL A 79 -7.92 -6.00 -12.92
N GLU A 80 -7.58 -5.63 -14.16
CA GLU A 80 -8.21 -6.17 -15.36
C GLU A 80 -7.90 -7.66 -15.58
N ALA A 81 -6.66 -8.08 -15.26
CA ALA A 81 -6.29 -9.49 -15.35
C ALA A 81 -6.93 -10.36 -14.25
N ALA A 82 -7.46 -9.75 -13.18
CA ALA A 82 -8.08 -10.46 -12.08
C ALA A 82 -9.42 -11.07 -12.48
N ARG A 83 -9.57 -12.39 -12.35
CA ARG A 83 -10.79 -13.12 -12.73
C ARG A 83 -11.83 -13.11 -11.60
N GLY A 84 -12.28 -11.92 -11.21
CA GLY A 84 -13.27 -11.72 -10.14
C GLY A 84 -12.74 -11.91 -8.72
N VAL A 85 -11.45 -12.20 -8.56
CA VAL A 85 -10.75 -12.28 -7.27
C VAL A 85 -9.43 -11.55 -7.35
N LEU A 86 -9.13 -10.75 -6.32
CA LEU A 86 -7.89 -10.00 -6.20
C LEU A 86 -7.21 -10.34 -4.88
N ASP A 87 -5.96 -10.81 -4.97
CA ASP A 87 -5.06 -11.00 -3.83
C ASP A 87 -4.23 -9.75 -3.63
N LEU A 88 -4.41 -9.08 -2.49
CA LEU A 88 -3.63 -7.93 -2.06
C LEU A 88 -2.58 -8.37 -1.05
N GLN A 89 -1.35 -7.92 -1.23
CA GLN A 89 -0.24 -8.19 -0.32
C GLN A 89 0.55 -6.91 -0.08
N LEU A 90 0.52 -6.45 1.16
CA LEU A 90 1.33 -5.33 1.66
C LEU A 90 2.53 -5.90 2.42
N ILE A 91 3.73 -5.45 2.07
CA ILE A 91 4.99 -5.91 2.66
C ILE A 91 5.77 -4.70 3.14
N ILE A 92 6.32 -4.78 4.34
CA ILE A 92 7.30 -3.83 4.87
C ILE A 92 8.58 -4.56 5.25
N HIS A 93 9.72 -3.96 4.94
CA HIS A 93 11.04 -4.38 5.40
C HIS A 93 11.76 -3.21 6.04
N GLY A 94 12.57 -3.50 7.04
CA GLY A 94 13.28 -2.50 7.83
C GLY A 94 13.41 -3.01 9.25
N SER A 95 14.31 -2.45 10.05
CA SER A 95 14.33 -2.76 11.47
C SER A 95 13.01 -2.25 12.09
N ILE A 96 12.05 -3.14 12.33
CA ILE A 96 10.74 -2.86 12.94
C ILE A 96 10.89 -2.49 14.43
N ALA A 97 12.13 -2.48 14.93
CA ALA A 97 12.57 -1.97 16.23
C ALA A 97 11.94 -0.67 16.69
N ASN A 98 11.40 0.14 15.77
CA ASN A 98 10.86 1.45 16.05
C ASN A 98 9.51 1.71 15.33
N ALA A 99 8.70 0.67 15.23
CA ALA A 99 7.27 0.75 14.95
C ALA A 99 6.81 1.55 13.70
N PRO A 100 7.24 1.12 12.49
CA PRO A 100 6.61 1.57 11.26
C PRO A 100 5.16 1.10 11.19
N PHE A 101 4.24 2.03 11.00
CA PHE A 101 2.85 1.74 10.68
C PHE A 101 2.68 1.82 9.17
N ALA A 102 2.05 0.81 8.58
CA ALA A 102 1.62 0.85 7.18
C ALA A 102 0.15 0.46 7.06
N ALA A 103 -0.62 1.22 6.30
CA ALA A 103 -1.98 0.83 5.92
C ALA A 103 -2.23 1.02 4.44
N LEU A 104 -2.93 0.07 3.84
CA LEU A 104 -3.41 0.11 2.48
C LEU A 104 -4.83 0.64 2.45
N TYR A 105 -5.05 1.64 1.62
CA TYR A 105 -6.34 2.22 1.34
C TYR A 105 -6.69 2.08 -0.14
N HIS A 106 -7.96 1.82 -0.41
CA HIS A 106 -8.60 2.05 -1.71
C HIS A 106 -9.33 3.38 -1.64
N LEU A 107 -9.11 4.25 -2.61
CA LEU A 107 -9.77 5.55 -2.67
C LEU A 107 -10.13 5.92 -4.10
N ARG A 108 -11.14 6.78 -4.22
CA ARG A 108 -11.52 7.41 -5.48
C ARG A 108 -10.69 8.68 -5.66
N ASP A 109 -9.77 8.64 -6.61
CA ASP A 109 -8.80 9.70 -6.92
C ASP A 109 -9.30 10.48 -8.13
N TYR A 110 -9.87 11.66 -7.89
CA TYR A 110 -10.26 12.59 -8.95
C TYR A 110 -9.01 13.27 -9.48
N GLU A 111 -8.63 12.95 -10.72
CA GLU A 111 -7.58 13.64 -11.49
C GLU A 111 -6.20 13.78 -10.80
N GLY A 112 -5.89 12.86 -9.88
CA GLY A 112 -4.62 12.85 -9.17
C GLY A 112 -4.52 13.84 -8.01
N GLU A 113 -5.61 14.56 -7.69
CA GLU A 113 -5.66 15.62 -6.69
C GLU A 113 -5.39 15.13 -5.25
N ALA A 114 -5.57 13.85 -4.95
CA ALA A 114 -5.55 13.38 -3.56
C ALA A 114 -4.27 12.59 -3.20
N ILE A 115 -3.23 13.34 -2.86
CA ILE A 115 -2.39 13.06 -1.68
C ILE A 115 -2.29 14.40 -0.94
N ASP A 116 -3.42 14.85 -0.41
CA ASP A 116 -3.42 15.96 0.55
C ASP A 116 -3.30 15.37 1.95
N THR A 117 -2.74 16.14 2.87
CA THR A 117 -2.75 15.84 4.32
C THR A 117 -4.17 15.86 4.92
N ALA A 118 -5.17 16.30 4.14
CA ALA A 118 -6.58 16.28 4.50
C ALA A 118 -7.17 14.85 4.53
N ALA A 119 -8.25 14.66 5.30
CA ALA A 119 -8.96 13.39 5.37
C ALA A 119 -9.64 13.08 4.02
N ILE A 120 -9.18 12.02 3.35
CA ILE A 120 -9.76 11.54 2.09
C ILE A 120 -10.74 10.39 2.40
N PRO A 121 -11.95 10.36 1.80
CA PRO A 121 -12.84 9.21 1.90
C PRO A 121 -12.17 7.99 1.25
N ALA A 122 -11.75 7.05 2.09
CA ALA A 122 -11.00 5.88 1.67
C ALA A 122 -11.46 4.61 2.42
N THR A 123 -11.44 3.48 1.73
CA THR A 123 -11.73 2.17 2.30
C THR A 123 -10.43 1.55 2.83
N PRO A 124 -10.27 1.34 4.15
CA PRO A 124 -9.11 0.63 4.69
C PRO A 124 -9.17 -0.85 4.32
N LEU A 125 -8.05 -1.41 3.85
CA LEU A 125 -7.97 -2.80 3.39
C LEU A 125 -7.02 -3.65 4.22
N LEU A 126 -5.79 -3.18 4.41
CA LEU A 126 -4.74 -3.88 5.14
C LEU A 126 -4.07 -2.92 6.10
N GLN A 127 -3.64 -3.44 7.25
CA GLN A 127 -2.83 -2.70 8.21
C GLN A 127 -1.74 -3.60 8.75
N ILE A 128 -0.54 -3.04 8.87
CA ILE A 128 0.60 -3.64 9.55
C ILE A 128 1.01 -2.68 10.64
N GLN A 129 0.93 -3.15 11.88
CA GLN A 129 1.44 -2.47 13.06
C GLN A 129 2.24 -3.48 13.89
N PRO A 130 3.33 -3.07 14.54
CA PRO A 130 3.96 -3.91 15.56
C PRO A 130 3.02 -4.02 16.76
N SER A 131 2.99 -5.21 17.36
CA SER A 131 2.01 -5.56 18.37
C SER A 131 2.56 -5.50 19.79
N THR A 132 3.88 -5.61 19.97
CA THR A 132 4.50 -5.65 21.31
C THR A 132 5.91 -5.06 21.34
N PRO A 133 6.41 -4.69 22.54
CA PRO A 133 7.84 -4.49 22.79
C PRO A 133 8.69 -5.76 22.60
N GLY A 134 8.16 -6.92 22.23
CA GLY A 134 8.98 -8.09 21.83
C GLY A 134 9.30 -8.07 20.33
N ASP A 135 8.53 -7.32 19.55
CA ASP A 135 8.65 -7.20 18.09
C ASP A 135 9.80 -6.27 17.66
N GLN A 136 10.63 -5.82 18.60
CA GLN A 136 11.72 -4.85 18.38
C GLN A 136 12.80 -5.38 17.42
N TRP A 137 12.76 -6.66 17.09
CA TRP A 137 13.74 -7.30 16.22
C TRP A 137 13.12 -7.86 14.94
N HIS A 138 11.82 -7.60 14.69
CA HIS A 138 11.21 -7.99 13.43
C HIS A 138 11.88 -7.22 12.27
N VAL A 139 12.29 -7.93 11.23
CA VAL A 139 13.02 -7.37 10.08
C VAL A 139 12.08 -7.14 8.88
N ALA A 140 10.90 -7.77 8.91
CA ALA A 140 9.86 -7.62 7.91
C ALA A 140 8.48 -7.96 8.49
N GLY A 141 7.44 -7.34 7.91
CA GLY A 141 6.04 -7.61 8.20
C GLY A 141 5.24 -7.73 6.91
N GLN A 142 4.22 -8.58 6.90
CA GLN A 142 3.38 -8.80 5.74
C GLN A 142 1.92 -8.97 6.16
N ALA A 143 1.00 -8.34 5.42
CA ALA A 143 -0.43 -8.56 5.53
C ALA A 143 -1.00 -8.93 4.15
N ASN A 144 -1.93 -9.88 4.14
CA ASN A 144 -2.56 -10.38 2.91
C ASN A 144 -4.08 -10.32 3.04
N LEU A 145 -4.76 -9.92 1.97
CA LEU A 145 -6.21 -9.90 1.88
C LEU A 145 -6.63 -10.44 0.52
N ARG A 146 -7.62 -11.33 0.50
CA ARG A 146 -8.30 -11.75 -0.72
C ARG A 146 -9.68 -11.13 -0.76
N VAL A 147 -10.03 -10.51 -1.89
CA VAL A 147 -11.36 -9.92 -2.11
C VAL A 147 -12.03 -10.49 -3.35
N ALA A 148 -13.36 -10.56 -3.32
CA ALA A 148 -14.17 -10.67 -4.52
C ALA A 148 -14.18 -9.29 -5.22
N LEU A 149 -13.75 -9.24 -6.47
CA LEU A 149 -13.54 -8.00 -7.21
C LEU A 149 -14.65 -7.79 -8.24
N THR A 150 -15.22 -6.59 -8.25
CA THR A 150 -16.08 -6.07 -9.34
C THR A 150 -15.36 -4.90 -9.98
N VAL A 151 -15.27 -4.88 -11.31
CA VAL A 151 -14.53 -3.84 -12.05
C VAL A 151 -15.52 -3.02 -12.89
N GLU A 152 -15.40 -1.70 -12.81
CA GLU A 152 -16.19 -0.74 -13.56
C GLU A 152 -15.28 0.21 -14.37
N GLY A 153 -15.84 0.85 -15.40
CA GLY A 153 -15.11 1.74 -16.30
C GLY A 153 -14.47 1.02 -17.50
N HIS A 154 -14.16 1.78 -18.55
CA HIS A 154 -13.43 1.28 -19.72
C HIS A 154 -11.96 1.66 -19.58
N ALA A 155 -11.04 0.71 -19.76
CA ALA A 155 -9.65 1.03 -20.06
C ALA A 155 -9.48 1.29 -21.56
N PRO A 156 -9.04 2.49 -22.00
CA PRO A 156 -8.56 2.64 -23.36
C PRO A 156 -7.07 2.27 -23.45
N HIS A 157 -6.74 1.60 -24.57
CA HIS A 157 -5.43 1.20 -25.09
C HIS A 157 -4.89 -0.19 -24.71
N ARG A 158 -5.52 -1.22 -25.30
CA ARG A 158 -4.73 -2.31 -25.88
C ARG A 158 -3.91 -1.74 -27.03
N LEU A 159 -2.59 -1.64 -26.87
CA LEU A 159 -1.71 -1.50 -28.04
C LEU A 159 -1.88 -2.77 -28.90
N PRO A 160 -2.16 -2.65 -30.21
CA PRO A 160 -2.16 -3.82 -31.07
C PRO A 160 -0.76 -4.41 -31.08
N VAL A 161 -0.66 -5.70 -30.74
CA VAL A 161 0.54 -6.48 -31.03
C VAL A 161 0.70 -6.45 -32.55
N LEU A 162 1.77 -5.83 -33.03
CA LEU A 162 2.18 -5.96 -34.42
C LEU A 162 2.65 -7.41 -34.60
N ASN A 163 1.91 -8.18 -35.38
CA ASN A 163 2.33 -9.50 -35.87
C ASN A 163 3.53 -9.35 -36.81
#